data_AF-A0A7G8T7W7-F1
#
_entry.id   AF-A0A7G8T7W7-F1
#
_cell.length_a   1.000
_cell.length_b   1.000
_cell.length_c   1.000
_cell.angle_alpha   90.00
_cell.angle_beta   90.00
_cell.angle_gamma   90.00
#
_symmetry.space_group_name_H-M   'P 1'
#
loop_
_entity.id
_entity.type
_entity.pdbx_description
1 polymer ?
#
loop_
_entity_poly.entity_id
_entity_poly.type
_entity_poly.pdbx_seq_one_letter_code
_entity_poly.pdbx_strand_id
1 'polypeptide(L)'
;MHISKTGSVLEADLHGLTAEDAKRRLEHLLPHAGPQVREIRVIHGYNGGQALRNMVRVRLKHPRIASKLVTLNPGETRLLLAPPDKKQNR
;
A
#
# COMPACT_ATOMS: atom_id res chain seq x y z
N MET A 1 -10.01 -0.20 -6.84
CA MET A 1 -8.80 0.50 -6.37
C MET A 1 -8.58 1.70 -7.25
N HIS A 2 -8.61 2.89 -6.67
CA HIS A 2 -8.21 4.11 -7.36
C HIS A 2 -6.79 4.48 -6.94
N ILE A 3 -6.01 5.03 -7.87
CA ILE A 3 -4.60 5.40 -7.63
C ILE A 3 -4.40 6.85 -8.04
N SER A 4 -3.81 7.64 -7.16
CA SER A 4 -3.31 8.98 -7.48
C SER A 4 -1.83 9.09 -7.07
N LYS A 5 -1.09 10.00 -7.72
CA LYS A 5 0.34 10.19 -7.45
C LYS A 5 0.64 11.67 -7.29
N THR A 6 1.34 12.01 -6.22
CA THR A 6 1.79 13.37 -5.92
C THR A 6 3.25 13.33 -5.52
N GLY A 7 4.13 13.73 -6.45
CA GLY A 7 5.58 13.68 -6.26
C GLY A 7 6.08 12.25 -5.99
N SER A 8 6.64 12.04 -4.79
CA SER A 8 7.18 10.74 -4.34
C SER A 8 6.19 9.91 -3.52
N VAL A 9 4.94 10.37 -3.39
CA VAL A 9 3.87 9.71 -2.65
C VAL A 9 2.81 9.21 -3.62
N LEU A 10 2.36 7.99 -3.40
CA LEU A 10 1.30 7.35 -4.18
C LEU A 10 0.15 7.01 -3.24
N GLU A 11 -1.07 7.33 -3.62
CA GLU A 11 -2.26 7.04 -2.82
C GLU A 11 -3.03 5.90 -3.46
N ALA A 12 -3.43 4.92 -2.65
CA ALA A 12 -4.15 3.74 -3.07
C ALA A 12 -5.44 3.60 -2.24
N ASP A 13 -6.58 3.88 -2.88
CA ASP A 13 -7.90 3.72 -2.26
C ASP A 13 -8.45 2.31 -2.48
N LEU A 14 -8.69 1.59 -1.39
CA LEU A 14 -9.17 0.21 -1.35
C LEU A 14 -10.67 0.08 -1.08
N HIS A 15 -11.43 1.17 -0.96
CA HIS A 15 -12.86 1.10 -0.70
C HIS A 15 -13.59 0.21 -1.73
N GLY A 16 -14.54 -0.57 -1.23
CA GLY A 16 -15.35 -1.49 -2.04
C GLY A 16 -14.63 -2.76 -2.49
N LEU A 17 -13.39 -3.00 -2.08
CA LEU A 17 -12.68 -4.24 -2.37
C LEU A 17 -12.78 -5.26 -1.24
N THR A 18 -12.72 -6.55 -1.61
CA THR A 18 -12.44 -7.61 -0.66
C THR A 18 -10.99 -7.55 -0.18
N ALA A 19 -10.68 -8.15 0.98
CA ALA A 19 -9.32 -8.19 1.50
C ALA A 19 -8.34 -8.91 0.56
N GLU A 20 -8.77 -9.98 -0.10
CA GLU A 20 -7.95 -10.73 -1.06
C GLU A 20 -7.67 -9.91 -2.32
N ASP A 21 -8.69 -9.25 -2.89
CA ASP A 21 -8.51 -8.41 -4.07
C ASP A 21 -7.61 -7.22 -3.80
N ALA A 22 -7.82 -6.56 -2.65
CA ALA A 22 -6.99 -5.44 -2.23
C ALA A 22 -5.54 -5.88 -2.02
N LYS A 23 -5.30 -7.04 -1.40
CA LYS A 23 -3.96 -7.60 -1.23
C LYS A 23 -3.28 -7.83 -2.58
N ARG A 24 -3.94 -8.56 -3.49
CA ARG A 24 -3.39 -8.88 -4.82
C ARG A 24 -3.05 -7.62 -5.61
N ARG A 25 -3.90 -6.59 -5.55
CA ARG A 25 -3.68 -5.32 -6.24
C ARG A 25 -2.51 -4.53 -5.63
N LEU A 26 -2.36 -4.51 -4.30
CA LEU A 26 -1.22 -3.88 -3.64
C LEU A 26 0.10 -4.61 -3.93
N GLU A 27 0.10 -5.95 -3.91
CA GLU A 27 1.26 -6.76 -4.26
C GLU A 27 1.70 -6.52 -5.71
N HIS A 28 0.75 -6.32 -6.62
CA HIS A 28 1.05 -5.92 -7.99
C HIS A 28 1.54 -4.47 -8.09
N LEU A 29 0.97 -3.54 -7.30
CA LEU A 29 1.34 -2.12 -7.32
C LEU A 29 2.76 -1.87 -6.82
N LEU A 30 3.18 -2.56 -5.76
CA LEU A 30 4.46 -2.34 -5.08
C LEU A 30 5.68 -2.38 -6.01
N PRO A 31 5.92 -3.43 -6.83
CA PRO A 31 7.05 -3.43 -7.75
C PRO A 31 6.93 -2.33 -8.84
N HIS A 32 5.71 -1.96 -9.23
CA HIS A 32 5.45 -1.00 -10.32
C HIS A 32 5.39 0.47 -9.89
N ALA A 33 5.46 0.79 -8.58
CA ALA A 33 5.36 2.17 -8.09
C ALA A 33 6.47 3.12 -8.61
N GLY A 34 7.50 2.60 -9.28
CA GLY A 34 8.61 3.37 -9.86
C GLY A 34 9.64 3.83 -8.81
N PRO A 35 10.93 3.93 -9.13
CA PRO A 35 12.02 4.13 -8.15
C PRO A 35 11.91 5.42 -7.33
N GLN A 36 11.21 6.43 -7.83
CA GLN A 36 11.02 7.72 -7.18
C GLN A 36 9.96 7.71 -6.08
N VAL A 37 9.10 6.70 -6.02
CA VAL A 37 8.06 6.59 -4.99
C VAL A 37 8.67 6.04 -3.71
N ARG A 38 8.58 6.83 -2.65
CA ARG A 38 9.11 6.52 -1.31
C ARG A 38 8.01 6.10 -0.34
N GLU A 39 6.75 6.37 -0.69
CA GLU A 39 5.63 6.14 0.19
C GLU A 39 4.36 5.78 -0.58
N ILE A 40 3.60 4.82 -0.05
CA ILE A 40 2.22 4.56 -0.48
C ILE A 40 1.27 4.83 0.69
N ARG A 41 0.36 5.79 0.53
CA ARG A 41 -0.77 6.03 1.44
C ARG A 41 -1.90 5.08 1.07
N VAL A 42 -2.20 4.13 1.93
CA VAL A 42 -3.27 3.16 1.70
C VAL A 42 -4.50 3.59 2.46
N ILE A 43 -5.56 3.96 1.73
CA ILE A 43 -6.85 4.32 2.28
C ILE A 43 -7.71 3.06 2.26
N HIS A 44 -7.98 2.51 3.44
CA HIS A 44 -8.78 1.29 3.60
C HIS A 44 -10.11 1.53 4.31
N GLY A 45 -10.38 2.77 4.70
CA GLY A 45 -11.57 3.15 5.45
C GLY A 45 -11.55 2.64 6.89
N TYR A 46 -12.51 3.12 7.68
CA TYR A 46 -12.69 2.75 9.10
C TYR A 46 -14.02 2.02 9.37
N ASN A 47 -15.08 2.38 8.62
CA ASN A 47 -16.44 1.97 8.93
C ASN A 47 -16.82 0.58 8.40
N GLY A 48 -16.10 0.03 7.41
CA GLY A 48 -16.36 -1.28 6.81
C GLY A 48 -15.82 -2.48 7.59
N GLY A 49 -15.49 -2.30 8.87
CA GLY A 49 -14.83 -3.29 9.71
C GLY A 49 -13.30 -3.31 9.56
N GLN A 50 -12.67 -4.35 10.11
CA GLN A 50 -11.21 -4.41 10.24
C GLN A 50 -10.51 -5.24 9.16
N ALA A 51 -11.24 -5.84 8.21
CA ALA A 51 -10.66 -6.79 7.25
C ALA A 51 -9.57 -6.18 6.37
N LEU A 52 -9.85 -5.04 5.72
CA LEU A 52 -8.85 -4.34 4.90
C LEU A 52 -7.70 -3.79 5.75
N ARG A 53 -8.01 -3.19 6.91
CA ARG A 53 -7.01 -2.72 7.87
C ARG A 53 -6.04 -3.83 8.28
N ASN A 54 -6.57 -4.98 8.70
CA ASN A 54 -5.78 -6.11 9.16
C ASN A 54 -5.00 -6.74 7.99
N MET A 55 -5.58 -6.76 6.79
CA MET A 55 -4.86 -7.17 5.59
C MET A 55 -3.65 -6.27 5.35
N VAL A 56 -3.82 -4.96 5.32
CA VAL A 56 -2.72 -4.01 5.05
C VAL A 56 -1.68 -4.06 6.16
N ARG A 57 -2.09 -4.04 7.43
CA ARG A 57 -1.17 -3.95 8.58
C ARG A 57 -0.47 -5.28 8.86
N VAL A 58 -1.18 -6.41 8.79
CA VAL A 58 -0.65 -7.72 9.23
C VAL A 58 -0.29 -8.64 8.06
N ARG A 59 -1.19 -8.80 7.08
CA ARG A 59 -1.05 -9.86 6.06
C ARG A 59 -0.20 -9.46 4.84
N LEU A 60 -0.18 -8.18 4.47
CA LEU A 60 0.57 -7.67 3.32
C LEU A 60 2.07 -7.75 3.60
N LYS A 61 2.82 -8.51 2.81
CA LYS A 61 4.28 -8.62 2.92
C LYS A 61 4.90 -8.46 1.55
N HIS A 62 5.91 -7.60 1.44
CA HIS A 62 6.62 -7.39 0.19
C HIS A 62 8.01 -6.81 0.48
N PRO A 63 9.08 -7.22 -0.23
CA PRO A 63 10.44 -6.73 0.01
C PRO A 63 10.57 -5.20 -0.07
N ARG A 64 9.77 -4.59 -0.95
CA ARG A 64 9.70 -3.14 -1.12
C ARG A 64 9.08 -2.39 0.07
N ILE A 65 8.38 -3.06 0.99
CA ILE A 65 7.82 -2.40 2.18
C ILE A 65 8.91 -2.37 3.25
N ALA A 66 9.46 -1.19 3.52
CA ALA A 66 10.42 -0.99 4.59
C ALA A 66 9.74 -0.93 5.97
N SER A 67 8.59 -0.26 6.04
CA SER A 67 7.85 -0.11 7.29
C SER A 67 6.38 0.25 7.04
N LYS A 68 5.53 -0.03 8.03
CA LYS A 68 4.10 0.34 7.99
C LYS A 68 3.78 1.26 9.16
N LEU A 69 3.38 2.48 8.85
CA LEU A 69 3.05 3.49 9.86
C LEU A 69 1.54 3.57 10.04
N VAL A 70 1.10 3.41 11.28
CA VAL A 70 -0.25 3.73 11.71
C VAL A 70 -0.31 5.24 11.94
N THR A 71 -1.30 5.90 11.32
CA THR A 71 -1.47 7.35 11.44
C THR A 71 -2.62 7.68 12.40
N LEU A 72 -2.77 8.96 12.72
CA LEU A 72 -3.92 9.47 13.48
C LEU A 72 -5.25 9.30 12.72
N ASN A 73 -5.20 9.07 11.40
CA ASN A 73 -6.36 8.68 10.62
C ASN A 73 -6.51 7.14 10.67
N PRO A 74 -7.50 6.60 11.40
CA PRO A 74 -7.63 5.15 11.57
C PRO A 74 -8.02 4.42 10.27
N GLY A 75 -8.49 5.14 9.25
CA GLY A 75 -8.82 4.62 7.92
C GLY A 75 -7.63 4.61 6.94
N GLU A 76 -6.44 4.99 7.40
CA GLU A 76 -5.22 5.05 6.60
C GLU A 76 -4.10 4.20 7.23
N THR A 77 -3.25 3.66 6.35
CA THR A 77 -1.93 3.14 6.72
C THR A 77 -0.90 3.62 5.70
N ARG A 78 0.22 4.17 6.17
CA ARG A 78 1.31 4.62 5.28
C ARG A 78 2.36 3.53 5.16
N LEU A 79 2.66 3.11 3.93
CA LEU A 79 3.71 2.15 3.62
C LEU A 79 4.95 2.90 3.18
N LEU A 80 6.00 2.87 3.99
CA LEU A 80 7.31 3.39 3.58
C LEU A 80 7.98 2.37 2.67
N LEU A 81 8.49 2.83 1.53
CA LEU A 81 9.09 1.97 0.53
C LEU A 81 10.62 1.98 0.62
N ALA A 82 11.20 0.79 0.57
CA ALA A 82 12.60 0.60 0.27
C ALA A 82 12.87 0.92 -1.22
N PRO A 83 14.11 1.29 -1.59
CA PRO A 83 14.52 1.35 -2.98
C PRO A 83 14.16 0.05 -3.71
N PRO A 84 13.76 0.11 -5.00
CA PRO A 84 13.46 -1.10 -5.75
C PRO A 84 14.69 -2.01 -5.79
N ASP A 85 14.46 -3.31 -5.61
CA ASP A 85 15.50 -4.32 -5.71
C ASP A 85 16.21 -4.22 -7.07
N LYS A 86 17.54 -4.09 -7.05
CA LYS A 86 18.37 -3.99 -8.28
C LYS A 86 18.24 -5.23 -9.21
N LYS A 87 17.59 -6.31 -8.75
CA LYS A 87 17.41 -7.57 -9.49
C LYS A 87 16.26 -7.55 -10.49
N GLN A 88 15.40 -6.54 -10.51
CA GLN A 88 14.15 -6.58 -11.31
C GLN A 88 14.27 -6.00 -12.73
N ASN A 89 15.49 -5.67 -13.17
CA ASN A 89 15.76 -5.03 -14.47
C ASN A 89 16.60 -5.89 -15.43
N ARG A 90 16.52 -7.23 -15.31
CA ARG A 90 17.12 -8.19 -16.24
C ARG A 90 16.05 -8.87 -17.07
#